data_AF-A0A0L0W0Q0-F1
#
_entry.id   AF-A0A0L0W0Q0-F1
#
_cell.length_a   1.000
_cell.length_b   1.000
_cell.length_c   1.000
_cell.angle_alpha   90.00
_cell.angle_beta   90.00
_cell.angle_gamma   90.00
#
_symmetry.space_group_name_H-M   'P 1'
#
loop_
_entity.id
_entity.type
_entity.pdbx_description
1 polymer ?
#
loop_
_entity_poly.entity_id
_entity_poly.type
_entity_poly.pdbx_seq_one_letter_code
_entity_poly.pdbx_strand_id
1 'polypeptide(L)'
;MLGLVKHWKRSKPNRQAKRIEEEVEWSTRAVQNGFNEPYQRHDLIVKPALETLQTYQKQWDPARYQALYTSIIAPTMSGTTRLLIELAKEVCVVYICLGPPRSIGQPPRSRIALMMLPNTEDEFDLLNHYTYLLAVIFKAVTEFFGLPEIRSRNREEKLAAWFEYSFQIDERKQHKFAMELAAEEMSESLDFIGDGQLKILLAVDEASSMLAPTDEKLPPITYLSVFHQALARISQSCGFLSVFTDITPLEDMTSRPVSPSTSDYEYRTETYPGYGLELFPPLYNIPTLDLFSSRPNSWDRLIAPTRLFDYGCPSYGLYFKASIEMGPYTPTTAIQETLRIATTKLLCTSTAYLEKLTESQIFALLGSVIQTRISSHSSLNSALVLKHAAHCIFIDQNQKMMLSEYPSQFVYASAANGFLASNETHWIESINTLTDAIQAEVVSLGNVGGMVTRIILTLAMQKTHERVGNETGNIPYGSSVRLKDFLKL
;
A
#
# COMPACT_ATOMS: atom_id res chain seq x y z
N MET A 1 -10.07 25.11 -59.79
CA MET A 1 -10.49 23.79 -60.32
C MET A 1 -9.70 22.75 -59.54
N LEU A 2 -10.35 22.13 -58.54
CA LEU A 2 -10.80 20.72 -58.60
C LEU A 2 -9.59 19.78 -58.71
N GLY A 3 -9.21 18.96 -57.73
CA GLY A 3 -9.78 18.56 -56.46
C GLY A 3 -9.01 17.31 -56.01
N LEU A 4 -9.08 16.95 -54.73
CA LEU A 4 -9.01 15.56 -54.23
C LEU A 4 -9.20 15.57 -52.71
N VAL A 5 -10.47 15.70 -52.31
CA VAL A 5 -10.96 15.18 -51.04
C VAL A 5 -11.03 13.66 -51.19
N LYS A 6 -10.15 12.91 -50.52
CA LYS A 6 -10.32 11.45 -50.31
C LYS A 6 -9.97 11.06 -48.87
N HIS A 7 -11.00 11.10 -48.03
CA HIS A 7 -11.38 10.04 -47.10
C HIS A 7 -10.29 9.51 -46.14
N TRP A 8 -10.04 10.23 -45.05
CA TRP A 8 -9.65 9.60 -43.79
C TRP A 8 -10.87 8.84 -43.24
N LYS A 9 -11.01 7.56 -43.62
CA LYS A 9 -11.85 6.63 -42.85
C LYS A 9 -11.16 6.44 -41.50
N ARG A 10 -11.78 6.91 -40.41
CA ARG A 10 -11.50 6.43 -39.05
C ARG A 10 -11.47 4.90 -39.11
N SER A 11 -10.30 4.31 -38.91
CA SER A 11 -10.16 2.87 -38.74
C SER A 11 -11.03 2.46 -37.55
N LYS A 12 -11.92 1.48 -37.75
CA LYS A 12 -12.66 0.90 -36.64
C LYS A 12 -11.63 0.31 -35.65
N PRO A 13 -11.76 0.55 -34.34
CA PRO A 13 -10.84 -0.04 -33.37
C PRO A 13 -10.78 -1.56 -33.56
N ASN A 14 -9.56 -2.10 -33.57
CA ASN A 14 -9.32 -3.53 -33.70
C ASN A 14 -10.12 -4.26 -32.62
N ARG A 15 -10.81 -5.37 -32.96
CA ARG A 15 -11.66 -6.11 -32.00
C ARG A 15 -10.92 -6.50 -30.72
N GLN A 16 -9.62 -6.77 -30.84
CA GLN A 16 -8.76 -7.09 -29.69
C GLN A 16 -8.50 -5.87 -28.81
N ALA A 17 -8.27 -4.69 -29.39
CA ALA A 17 -8.10 -3.45 -28.62
C ALA A 17 -9.38 -3.07 -27.89
N LYS A 18 -10.54 -3.23 -28.55
CA LYS A 18 -11.85 -2.99 -27.93
C LYS A 18 -12.12 -3.95 -26.76
N ARG A 19 -11.73 -5.23 -26.91
CA ARG A 19 -11.88 -6.21 -25.84
C ARG A 19 -10.98 -5.91 -24.63
N ILE A 20 -9.74 -5.48 -24.87
CA ILE A 20 -8.82 -5.06 -23.79
C ILE A 20 -9.36 -3.82 -23.07
N GLU A 21 -9.89 -2.85 -23.82
CA GLU A 21 -10.50 -1.64 -23.26
C GLU A 21 -11.73 -1.97 -22.39
N GLU A 22 -12.64 -2.81 -22.90
CA GLU A 22 -13.79 -3.32 -22.14
C GLU A 22 -13.36 -4.11 -20.90
N GLU A 23 -12.25 -4.87 -20.98
CA GLU A 23 -11.65 -5.64 -19.88
C GLU A 23 -11.07 -4.75 -18.77
N VAL A 24 -10.32 -3.71 -19.15
CA VAL A 24 -9.79 -2.73 -18.21
C VAL A 24 -10.93 -1.97 -17.52
N GLU A 25 -11.96 -1.56 -18.27
CA GLU A 25 -13.07 -0.77 -17.75
C GLU A 25 -13.89 -1.53 -16.69
N TRP A 26 -14.23 -2.81 -16.91
CA TRP A 26 -14.96 -3.57 -15.88
C TRP A 26 -14.08 -3.87 -14.67
N SER A 27 -12.78 -4.17 -14.85
CA SER A 27 -11.89 -4.47 -13.73
C SER A 27 -11.68 -3.24 -12.85
N THR A 28 -11.58 -2.05 -13.45
CA THR A 28 -11.55 -0.78 -12.70
C THR A 28 -12.84 -0.59 -11.90
N ARG A 29 -14.01 -0.84 -12.51
CA ARG A 29 -15.31 -0.77 -11.81
C ARG A 29 -15.41 -1.76 -10.65
N ALA A 30 -14.90 -2.98 -10.81
CA ALA A 30 -14.88 -3.99 -9.74
C ALA A 30 -14.09 -3.50 -8.51
N VAL A 31 -12.92 -2.88 -8.73
CA VAL A 31 -12.11 -2.30 -7.66
C VAL A 31 -12.82 -1.10 -7.01
N GLN A 32 -13.42 -0.21 -7.81
CA GLN A 32 -14.19 0.93 -7.31
C GLN A 32 -15.39 0.51 -6.47
N ASN A 33 -16.11 -0.55 -6.87
CA ASN A 33 -17.20 -1.10 -6.08
C ASN A 33 -16.72 -1.62 -4.72
N GLY A 34 -15.53 -2.23 -4.66
CA GLY A 34 -14.90 -2.60 -3.40
C GLY A 34 -14.67 -1.41 -2.44
N PHE A 35 -14.40 -0.21 -2.97
CA PHE A 35 -14.31 1.02 -2.16
C PHE A 35 -15.68 1.55 -1.71
N ASN A 36 -16.79 1.07 -2.27
CA ASN A 36 -18.14 1.46 -1.90
C ASN A 36 -18.84 0.44 -0.98
N GLU A 37 -18.27 -0.76 -0.80
CA GLU A 37 -18.80 -1.78 0.12
C GLU A 37 -18.91 -1.25 1.57
N PRO A 38 -19.90 -1.66 2.36
CA PRO A 38 -20.01 -1.24 3.77
C PRO A 38 -18.75 -1.59 4.57
N TYR A 39 -18.15 -0.59 5.19
CA TYR A 39 -16.92 -0.78 5.96
C TYR A 39 -17.20 -1.62 7.21
N GLN A 40 -16.40 -2.66 7.42
CA GLN A 40 -16.57 -3.60 8.54
C GLN A 40 -15.68 -3.20 9.70
N ARG A 41 -16.16 -3.46 10.93
CA ARG A 41 -15.38 -3.27 12.18
C ARG A 41 -14.82 -1.85 12.35
N HIS A 42 -15.59 -0.83 11.94
CA HIS A 42 -15.22 0.58 12.09
C HIS A 42 -14.69 0.91 13.48
N ASP A 43 -15.37 0.45 14.53
CA ASP A 43 -15.01 0.70 15.94
C ASP A 43 -13.72 0.01 16.39
N LEU A 44 -13.24 -1.01 15.66
CA LEU A 44 -12.02 -1.74 15.98
C LEU A 44 -10.82 -1.31 15.12
N ILE A 45 -11.06 -0.53 14.06
CA ILE A 45 -10.02 -0.15 13.09
C ILE A 45 -9.89 1.37 13.00
N VAL A 46 -10.97 2.05 12.61
CA VAL A 46 -10.93 3.49 12.30
C VAL A 46 -10.83 4.31 13.59
N LYS A 47 -11.67 4.01 14.59
CA LYS A 47 -11.65 4.74 15.88
C LYS A 47 -10.29 4.63 16.59
N PRO A 48 -9.69 3.44 16.80
CA PRO A 48 -8.39 3.34 17.45
C PRO A 48 -7.25 3.99 16.64
N ALA A 49 -7.31 3.91 15.31
CA ALA A 49 -6.35 4.59 14.45
C ALA A 49 -6.44 6.11 14.62
N LEU A 50 -7.66 6.67 14.57
CA LEU A 50 -7.88 8.10 14.77
C LEU A 50 -7.44 8.58 16.16
N GLU A 51 -7.77 7.83 17.22
CA GLU A 51 -7.34 8.12 18.59
C GLU A 51 -5.81 8.14 18.72
N THR A 52 -5.12 7.21 18.04
CA THR A 52 -3.66 7.17 17.99
C THR A 52 -3.09 8.41 17.29
N LEU A 53 -3.63 8.77 16.12
CA LEU A 53 -3.20 9.95 15.36
C LEU A 53 -3.44 11.25 16.15
N GLN A 54 -4.58 11.37 16.83
CA GLN A 54 -4.87 12.49 17.72
C GLN A 54 -3.89 12.56 18.89
N THR A 55 -3.51 11.40 19.44
CA THR A 55 -2.52 11.33 20.52
C THR A 55 -1.14 11.80 20.04
N TYR A 56 -0.71 11.40 18.84
CA TYR A 56 0.56 11.86 18.26
C TYR A 56 0.57 13.37 18.01
N GLN A 57 -0.51 13.92 17.45
CA GLN A 57 -0.63 15.36 17.26
C GLN A 57 -0.52 16.14 18.59
N LYS A 58 -1.13 15.64 19.67
CA LYS A 58 -1.02 16.21 21.03
C LYS A 58 0.34 16.04 21.69
N GLN A 59 1.14 15.07 21.25
CA GLN A 59 2.48 14.82 21.77
C GLN A 59 3.57 15.59 21.01
N TRP A 60 3.21 16.24 19.90
CA TRP A 60 4.16 17.01 19.10
C TRP A 60 4.93 18.02 19.94
N ASP A 61 6.24 17.85 19.92
CA ASP A 61 7.23 18.73 20.54
C ASP A 61 8.45 18.72 19.62
N PRO A 62 8.81 19.85 19.00
CA PRO A 62 9.95 19.92 18.11
C PRO A 62 11.27 19.60 18.82
N ALA A 63 11.36 19.70 20.15
CA ALA A 63 12.56 19.29 20.89
C ALA A 63 12.73 17.77 20.96
N ARG A 64 11.64 17.00 20.79
CA ARG A 64 11.61 15.54 20.91
C ARG A 64 11.48 14.83 19.57
N TYR A 65 10.55 15.28 18.75
CA TYR A 65 10.20 14.62 17.49
C TYR A 65 10.77 15.36 16.29
N GLN A 66 11.06 14.61 15.23
CA GLN A 66 11.66 15.15 14.01
C GLN A 66 10.68 16.01 13.19
N ALA A 67 9.43 15.54 13.04
CA ALA A 67 8.37 16.23 12.31
C ALA A 67 7.00 15.64 12.65
N LEU A 68 5.93 16.36 12.29
CA LEU A 68 4.52 15.98 12.47
C LEU A 68 4.07 14.88 11.49
N TYR A 69 4.64 13.69 11.58
CA TYR A 69 4.22 12.56 10.73
C TYR A 69 4.35 11.19 11.38
N THR A 70 3.58 10.24 10.85
CA THR A 70 3.77 8.80 11.06
C THR A 70 3.55 8.06 9.73
N SER A 71 3.72 6.74 9.72
CA SER A 71 3.39 5.89 8.57
C SER A 71 2.35 4.83 8.90
N ILE A 72 1.58 4.42 7.90
CA ILE A 72 0.73 3.23 7.96
C ILE A 72 1.43 2.11 7.19
N ILE A 73 1.71 1.01 7.89
CA ILE A 73 2.38 -0.17 7.34
C ILE A 73 1.39 -1.32 7.32
N ALA A 74 0.94 -1.68 6.13
CA ALA A 74 0.11 -2.84 5.91
C ALA A 74 0.40 -3.43 4.53
N PRO A 75 0.24 -4.75 4.36
CA PRO A 75 0.52 -5.40 3.09
C PRO A 75 -0.43 -4.90 2.01
N THR A 76 0.00 -5.02 0.75
CA THR A 76 -0.89 -4.73 -0.38
C THR A 76 -2.19 -5.53 -0.28
N MET A 77 -3.29 -4.96 -0.80
CA MET A 77 -4.63 -5.55 -0.76
C MET A 77 -5.29 -5.66 0.62
N SER A 78 -4.63 -5.17 1.69
CA SER A 78 -5.18 -5.16 3.07
C SER A 78 -6.23 -4.08 3.34
N GLY A 79 -6.37 -3.10 2.45
CA GLY A 79 -7.35 -2.00 2.58
C GLY A 79 -6.81 -0.71 3.18
N THR A 80 -5.50 -0.43 3.10
CA THR A 80 -4.88 0.83 3.57
C THR A 80 -5.57 2.08 3.02
N THR A 81 -5.73 2.17 1.70
CA THR A 81 -6.46 3.28 1.08
C THR A 81 -7.90 3.36 1.60
N ARG A 82 -8.55 2.22 1.84
CA ARG A 82 -9.91 2.21 2.39
C ARG A 82 -9.94 2.74 3.83
N LEU A 83 -8.95 2.45 4.66
CA LEU A 83 -8.81 3.06 5.98
C LEU A 83 -8.69 4.60 5.87
N LEU A 84 -7.88 5.11 4.94
CA LEU A 84 -7.76 6.56 4.70
C LEU A 84 -9.10 7.20 4.27
N ILE A 85 -9.87 6.52 3.41
CA ILE A 85 -11.23 6.94 3.01
C ILE A 85 -12.16 7.01 4.22
N GLU A 86 -12.14 6.01 5.10
CA GLU A 86 -13.00 6.03 6.30
C GLU A 86 -12.55 7.09 7.32
N LEU A 87 -11.24 7.33 7.47
CA LEU A 87 -10.74 8.44 8.29
C LEU A 87 -11.23 9.80 7.76
N ALA A 88 -11.39 9.95 6.44
CA ALA A 88 -11.92 11.17 5.84
C ALA A 88 -13.38 11.48 6.21
N LYS A 89 -14.12 10.50 6.73
CA LYS A 89 -15.47 10.70 7.28
C LYS A 89 -15.45 11.27 8.71
N GLU A 90 -14.32 11.15 9.40
CA GLU A 90 -14.17 11.55 10.80
C GLU A 90 -13.32 12.82 10.98
N VAL A 91 -12.38 13.08 10.08
CA VAL A 91 -11.48 14.25 10.10
C VAL A 91 -11.26 14.79 8.68
N CYS A 92 -10.86 16.06 8.56
CA CYS A 92 -10.52 16.64 7.26
C CYS A 92 -9.23 15.98 6.72
N VAL A 93 -9.38 15.05 5.77
CA VAL A 93 -8.26 14.39 5.09
C VAL A 93 -7.93 15.09 3.78
N VAL A 94 -6.69 15.55 3.62
CA VAL A 94 -6.14 15.94 2.31
C VAL A 94 -5.45 14.70 1.74
N TYR A 95 -6.00 14.11 0.70
CA TYR A 95 -5.49 12.86 0.12
C TYR A 95 -4.62 13.10 -1.12
N ILE A 96 -3.39 12.57 -1.12
CA ILE A 96 -2.45 12.69 -2.24
C ILE A 96 -1.89 11.30 -2.58
N CYS A 97 -2.26 10.75 -3.73
CA CYS A 97 -1.68 9.52 -4.26
C CYS A 97 -0.49 9.83 -5.17
N LEU A 98 0.69 9.30 -4.83
CA LEU A 98 1.92 9.45 -5.61
C LEU A 98 2.19 8.27 -6.56
N GLY A 99 1.19 7.42 -6.81
CA GLY A 99 1.31 6.26 -7.70
C GLY A 99 1.80 6.62 -9.12
N PRO A 100 2.31 5.66 -9.90
CA PRO A 100 3.04 5.95 -11.15
C PRO A 100 2.23 6.77 -12.17
N PRO A 101 2.88 7.66 -12.96
CA PRO A 101 2.20 8.38 -14.04
C PRO A 101 1.55 7.41 -15.02
N ARG A 102 0.29 7.67 -15.41
CA ARG A 102 -0.49 6.84 -16.34
C ARG A 102 -0.77 5.41 -15.85
N SER A 103 -0.57 5.13 -14.56
CA SER A 103 -1.04 3.88 -13.95
C SER A 103 -2.57 3.80 -14.03
N ILE A 104 -3.08 2.64 -14.42
CA ILE A 104 -4.50 2.27 -14.30
C ILE A 104 -4.84 1.72 -12.91
N GLY A 105 -3.85 1.63 -12.01
CA GLY A 105 -4.04 1.24 -10.62
C GLY A 105 -4.98 2.19 -9.88
N GLN A 106 -5.65 1.65 -8.86
CA GLN A 106 -6.55 2.42 -7.99
C GLN A 106 -5.95 2.49 -6.58
N PRO A 107 -6.02 3.64 -5.92
CA PRO A 107 -6.57 4.92 -6.40
C PRO A 107 -5.67 5.62 -7.45
N PRO A 108 -6.23 6.44 -8.34
CA PRO A 108 -5.45 7.12 -9.37
C PRO A 108 -4.47 8.13 -8.75
N ARG A 109 -3.36 8.38 -9.45
CA ARG A 109 -2.38 9.43 -9.07
C ARG A 109 -3.09 10.78 -8.95
N SER A 110 -2.89 11.49 -7.84
CA SER A 110 -3.46 12.82 -7.64
C SER A 110 -2.79 13.85 -8.56
N ARG A 111 -3.53 14.87 -9.02
CA ARG A 111 -2.95 15.95 -9.85
C ARG A 111 -1.83 16.69 -9.13
N ILE A 112 -1.99 16.96 -7.84
CA ILE A 112 -0.99 17.62 -6.98
C ILE A 112 0.28 16.78 -6.76
N ALA A 113 0.29 15.50 -7.15
CA ALA A 113 1.48 14.65 -7.03
C ALA A 113 2.68 15.16 -7.83
N LEU A 114 2.47 15.96 -8.88
CA LEU A 114 3.55 16.65 -9.61
C LEU A 114 4.21 17.74 -8.76
N MET A 115 3.45 18.37 -7.86
CA MET A 115 4.02 19.35 -6.92
C MET A 115 4.76 18.67 -5.77
N MET A 116 4.42 17.42 -5.43
CA MET A 116 5.15 16.64 -4.44
C MET A 116 6.51 16.15 -4.95
N LEU A 117 6.64 15.95 -6.28
CA LEU A 117 7.85 15.49 -6.95
C LEU A 117 8.24 16.46 -8.10
N PRO A 118 8.65 17.71 -7.78
CA PRO A 118 8.99 18.70 -8.79
C PRO A 118 10.26 18.32 -9.55
N ASN A 119 10.41 18.75 -10.81
CA ASN A 119 11.67 18.55 -11.53
C ASN A 119 12.74 19.51 -10.96
N THR A 120 13.90 18.97 -10.59
CA THR A 120 14.96 19.66 -9.82
C THR A 120 16.15 20.09 -10.70
N GLU A 121 15.95 20.29 -12.00
CA GLU A 121 17.03 20.60 -12.96
C GLU A 121 17.78 21.93 -12.70
N ASP A 122 17.27 22.81 -11.84
CA ASP A 122 17.90 24.09 -11.44
C ASP A 122 18.18 24.14 -9.92
N GLU A 123 18.88 25.18 -9.42
CA GLU A 123 19.01 25.52 -7.98
C GLU A 123 17.62 25.79 -7.36
N PHE A 124 16.86 24.72 -7.17
CA PHE A 124 15.49 24.73 -6.71
C PHE A 124 15.49 24.66 -5.19
N ASP A 125 15.07 25.74 -4.53
CA ASP A 125 14.86 25.74 -3.09
C ASP A 125 13.64 24.88 -2.74
N LEU A 126 13.88 23.58 -2.61
CA LEU A 126 12.87 22.56 -2.39
C LEU A 126 12.16 22.76 -1.03
N LEU A 127 12.85 23.32 -0.03
CA LEU A 127 12.27 23.60 1.27
C LEU A 127 11.26 24.74 1.21
N ASN A 128 11.60 25.82 0.51
CA ASN A 128 10.64 26.90 0.25
C ASN A 128 9.49 26.44 -0.63
N HIS A 129 9.74 25.57 -1.61
CA HIS A 129 8.69 24.94 -2.42
C HIS A 129 7.71 24.13 -1.57
N TYR A 130 8.20 23.26 -0.67
CA TYR A 130 7.30 22.48 0.19
C TYR A 130 6.58 23.32 1.23
N THR A 131 7.24 24.32 1.81
CA THR A 131 6.60 25.31 2.68
C THR A 131 5.46 26.01 1.94
N TYR A 132 5.69 26.37 0.68
CA TYR A 132 4.69 26.99 -0.19
C TYR A 132 3.54 26.03 -0.54
N LEU A 133 3.86 24.78 -0.89
CA LEU A 133 2.88 23.75 -1.20
C LEU A 133 1.92 23.50 -0.01
N LEU A 134 2.47 23.38 1.20
CA LEU A 134 1.67 23.24 2.42
C LEU A 134 0.77 24.46 2.65
N ALA A 135 1.29 25.68 2.46
CA ALA A 135 0.49 26.90 2.55
C ALA A 135 -0.68 26.91 1.55
N VAL A 136 -0.44 26.48 0.30
CA VAL A 136 -1.48 26.38 -0.73
C VAL A 136 -2.52 25.32 -0.37
N ILE A 137 -2.11 24.17 0.17
CA ILE A 137 -3.03 23.13 0.66
C ILE A 137 -3.90 23.69 1.77
N PHE A 138 -3.32 24.34 2.77
CA PHE A 138 -4.07 24.94 3.87
C PHE A 138 -5.04 26.00 3.38
N LYS A 139 -4.61 26.87 2.46
CA LYS A 139 -5.50 27.89 1.90
C LYS A 139 -6.67 27.29 1.12
N ALA A 140 -6.43 26.22 0.37
CA ALA A 140 -7.51 25.52 -0.34
C ALA A 140 -8.55 24.94 0.62
N VAL A 141 -8.10 24.41 1.77
CA VAL A 141 -8.99 23.94 2.84
C VAL A 141 -9.78 25.11 3.44
N THR A 142 -9.11 26.19 3.83
CA THR A 142 -9.74 27.40 4.38
C THR A 142 -10.80 27.97 3.45
N GLU A 143 -10.48 28.10 2.16
CA GLU A 143 -11.40 28.64 1.15
C GLU A 143 -12.63 27.74 0.99
N PHE A 144 -12.44 26.43 0.96
CA PHE A 144 -13.54 25.47 0.82
C PHE A 144 -14.51 25.54 1.99
N PHE A 145 -14.02 25.44 3.23
CA PHE A 145 -14.87 25.54 4.43
C PHE A 145 -15.36 26.97 4.69
N GLY A 146 -14.75 27.96 4.04
CA GLY A 146 -15.21 29.35 3.98
C GLY A 146 -16.44 29.57 3.10
N LEU A 147 -16.77 28.66 2.17
CA LEU A 147 -17.90 28.82 1.25
C LEU A 147 -19.23 28.90 2.01
N PRO A 148 -20.12 29.88 1.70
CA PRO A 148 -21.39 30.04 2.41
C PRO A 148 -22.26 28.76 2.44
N GLU A 149 -22.27 28.03 1.32
CA GLU A 149 -22.99 26.77 1.15
C GLU A 149 -22.41 25.60 1.97
N ILE A 150 -21.13 25.64 2.32
CA ILE A 150 -20.48 24.64 3.18
C ILE A 150 -20.63 25.03 4.65
N ARG A 151 -20.50 26.32 4.99
CA ARG A 151 -20.61 26.82 6.37
C ARG A 151 -21.93 26.44 7.05
N SER A 152 -23.02 26.48 6.29
CA SER A 152 -24.38 26.17 6.76
C SER A 152 -24.64 24.67 7.05
N ARG A 153 -23.76 23.78 6.60
CA ARG A 153 -23.89 22.32 6.75
C ARG A 153 -23.45 21.85 8.13
N ASN A 154 -23.93 20.68 8.55
CA ASN A 154 -23.42 20.01 9.76
C ASN A 154 -22.02 19.41 9.56
N ARG A 155 -21.41 18.86 10.61
CA ARG A 155 -20.03 18.31 10.57
C ARG A 155 -19.91 17.19 9.52
N GLU A 156 -20.82 16.25 9.54
CA GLU A 156 -20.81 15.07 8.67
C GLU A 156 -20.96 15.48 7.19
N GLU A 157 -21.88 16.40 6.91
CA GLU A 157 -22.12 16.95 5.56
C GLU A 157 -20.93 17.79 5.06
N LYS A 158 -20.25 18.52 5.94
CA LYS A 158 -19.02 19.27 5.63
C LYS A 158 -17.89 18.33 5.23
N LEU A 159 -17.66 17.28 6.02
CA LEU A 159 -16.62 16.28 5.75
C LEU A 159 -16.93 15.46 4.49
N ALA A 160 -18.19 15.08 4.28
CA ALA A 160 -18.61 14.40 3.05
C ALA A 160 -18.41 15.28 1.80
N ALA A 161 -18.76 16.57 1.88
CA ALA A 161 -18.52 17.51 0.79
C ALA A 161 -17.02 17.70 0.51
N TRP A 162 -16.21 17.80 1.57
CA TRP A 162 -14.76 17.87 1.45
C TRP A 162 -14.18 16.60 0.84
N PHE A 163 -14.65 15.42 1.24
CA PHE A 163 -14.22 14.13 0.68
C PHE A 163 -14.42 14.08 -0.85
N GLU A 164 -15.61 14.45 -1.34
CA GLU A 164 -15.86 14.50 -2.78
C GLU A 164 -14.95 15.50 -3.50
N TYR A 165 -14.61 16.60 -2.84
CA TYR A 165 -13.74 17.65 -3.39
C TYR A 165 -12.25 17.29 -3.33
N SER A 166 -11.76 16.70 -2.24
CA SER A 166 -10.34 16.48 -1.94
C SER A 166 -9.73 15.37 -2.82
N PHE A 167 -10.55 14.41 -3.26
CA PHE A 167 -10.16 13.39 -4.22
C PHE A 167 -10.14 13.90 -5.67
N GLN A 168 -10.50 15.16 -5.91
CA GLN A 168 -10.53 15.81 -7.23
C GLN A 168 -9.68 17.10 -7.31
N ILE A 169 -8.75 17.33 -6.37
CA ILE A 169 -8.03 18.62 -6.29
C ILE A 169 -7.37 18.99 -7.62
N ASP A 170 -7.94 20.02 -8.25
CA ASP A 170 -7.45 20.67 -9.45
C ASP A 170 -6.46 21.79 -9.10
N GLU A 171 -5.47 21.99 -9.99
CA GLU A 171 -4.46 23.05 -9.89
C GLU A 171 -5.13 24.43 -9.73
N ARG A 172 -5.08 24.99 -8.52
CA ARG A 172 -5.49 26.38 -8.28
C ARG A 172 -4.32 27.33 -8.49
N LYS A 173 -4.64 28.56 -8.92
CA LYS A 173 -3.66 29.60 -9.23
C LYS A 173 -2.77 29.92 -8.01
N GLN A 174 -1.47 29.74 -8.21
CA GLN A 174 -0.41 30.00 -7.24
C GLN A 174 -0.38 31.49 -6.86
N HIS A 175 -0.77 31.82 -5.63
CA HIS A 175 -0.43 33.08 -4.99
C HIS A 175 0.50 32.77 -3.82
N LYS A 176 1.54 33.59 -3.59
CA LYS A 176 2.52 33.38 -2.52
C LYS A 176 1.85 33.66 -1.16
N PHE A 177 1.72 32.63 -0.32
CA PHE A 177 1.16 32.73 1.04
C PHE A 177 2.21 32.31 2.07
N ALA A 178 2.15 32.90 3.28
CA ALA A 178 2.94 32.45 4.42
C ALA A 178 2.29 31.18 5.02
N MET A 179 3.08 30.12 5.23
CA MET A 179 2.56 28.81 5.68
C MET A 179 1.95 28.88 7.07
N GLU A 180 2.57 29.57 8.02
CA GLU A 180 2.08 29.71 9.39
C GLU A 180 0.70 30.38 9.43
N LEU A 181 0.57 31.54 8.77
CA LEU A 181 -0.70 32.24 8.65
C LEU A 181 -1.77 31.38 7.96
N ALA A 182 -1.41 30.69 6.88
CA ALA A 182 -2.35 29.81 6.19
C ALA A 182 -2.78 28.63 7.08
N ALA A 183 -1.88 28.10 7.91
CA ALA A 183 -2.18 27.02 8.85
C ALA A 183 -3.10 27.49 9.99
N GLU A 184 -2.91 28.72 10.50
CA GLU A 184 -3.79 29.33 11.50
C GLU A 184 -5.19 29.61 10.93
N GLU A 185 -5.28 30.28 9.78
CA GLU A 185 -6.56 30.53 9.08
C GLU A 185 -7.31 29.23 8.76
N MET A 186 -6.56 28.19 8.37
CA MET A 186 -7.11 26.85 8.16
C MET A 186 -7.63 26.25 9.47
N SER A 187 -6.87 26.33 10.55
CA SER A 187 -7.26 25.78 11.85
C SER A 187 -8.58 26.41 12.32
N GLU A 188 -8.71 27.74 12.22
CA GLU A 188 -9.95 28.47 12.54
C GLU A 188 -11.13 28.04 11.65
N SER A 189 -10.90 27.82 10.35
CA SER A 189 -11.95 27.36 9.44
C SER A 189 -12.51 25.97 9.80
N LEU A 190 -11.75 25.20 10.59
CA LEU A 190 -12.06 23.84 11.02
C LEU A 190 -12.48 23.74 12.50
N ASP A 191 -12.81 24.85 13.17
CA ASP A 191 -13.23 24.85 14.58
C ASP A 191 -14.47 23.98 14.86
N PHE A 192 -15.26 23.63 13.84
CA PHE A 192 -16.38 22.70 13.95
C PHE A 192 -15.95 21.25 14.27
N ILE A 193 -14.67 20.91 14.12
CA ILE A 193 -14.10 19.60 14.54
C ILE A 193 -13.89 19.58 16.07
N GLY A 194 -13.74 20.75 16.70
CA GLY A 194 -13.55 20.92 18.14
C GLY A 194 -12.11 21.24 18.55
N ASP A 195 -11.97 21.97 19.65
CA ASP A 195 -10.67 22.43 20.16
C ASP A 195 -9.81 21.28 20.68
N GLY A 196 -8.50 21.34 20.38
CA GLY A 196 -7.52 20.35 20.82
C GLY A 196 -7.66 18.97 20.18
N GLN A 197 -8.42 18.84 19.09
CA GLN A 197 -8.50 17.63 18.26
C GLN A 197 -7.61 17.75 17.01
N LEU A 198 -7.28 16.60 16.42
CA LEU A 198 -6.71 16.56 15.07
C LEU A 198 -7.73 17.18 14.10
N LYS A 199 -7.37 18.30 13.48
CA LYS A 199 -8.19 19.04 12.52
C LYS A 199 -7.92 18.59 11.09
N ILE A 200 -6.64 18.45 10.71
CA ILE A 200 -6.21 18.00 9.38
C ILE A 200 -5.31 16.79 9.47
N LEU A 201 -5.61 15.82 8.60
CA LEU A 201 -4.72 14.72 8.27
C LEU A 201 -4.28 14.85 6.80
N LEU A 202 -2.99 15.06 6.56
CA LEU A 202 -2.42 14.95 5.23
C LEU A 202 -2.05 13.49 4.96
N ALA A 203 -2.78 12.82 4.08
CA ALA A 203 -2.53 11.43 3.72
C ALA A 203 -1.78 11.34 2.39
N VAL A 204 -0.51 10.94 2.43
CA VAL A 204 0.32 10.73 1.24
C VAL A 204 0.42 9.23 0.98
N ASP A 205 -0.32 8.77 -0.04
CA ASP A 205 -0.36 7.38 -0.47
C ASP A 205 0.74 7.10 -1.51
N GLU A 206 1.27 5.87 -1.55
CA GLU A 206 2.38 5.46 -2.44
C GLU A 206 3.65 6.32 -2.22
N ALA A 207 3.96 6.63 -0.94
CA ALA A 207 4.98 7.61 -0.57
C ALA A 207 6.42 7.17 -0.84
N SER A 208 6.66 5.88 -1.15
CA SER A 208 7.97 5.37 -1.59
C SER A 208 8.56 6.17 -2.76
N SER A 209 7.71 6.79 -3.59
CA SER A 209 8.14 7.66 -4.68
C SER A 209 8.95 8.88 -4.21
N MET A 210 8.77 9.33 -2.97
CA MET A 210 9.50 10.46 -2.38
C MET A 210 10.90 10.08 -1.88
N LEU A 211 11.25 8.78 -1.87
CA LEU A 211 12.59 8.29 -1.56
C LEU A 211 13.57 8.49 -2.73
N ALA A 212 13.07 8.91 -3.90
CA ALA A 212 13.92 9.25 -5.03
C ALA A 212 14.86 10.42 -4.68
N PRO A 213 16.12 10.38 -5.15
CA PRO A 213 17.08 11.45 -4.92
C PRO A 213 16.67 12.73 -5.67
N THR A 214 16.96 13.90 -5.09
CA THR A 214 16.70 15.20 -5.72
C THR A 214 17.78 15.59 -6.74
N ASP A 215 18.98 15.01 -6.65
CA ASP A 215 20.08 15.15 -7.61
C ASP A 215 20.81 13.81 -7.73
N GLU A 216 21.04 13.34 -8.95
CA GLU A 216 21.76 12.09 -9.23
C GLU A 216 23.29 12.20 -8.96
N LYS A 217 23.82 13.43 -8.83
CA LYS A 217 25.28 13.70 -8.80
C LYS A 217 25.86 14.02 -7.42
N LEU A 218 25.02 14.26 -6.41
CA LEU A 218 25.43 14.61 -5.05
C LEU A 218 24.84 13.60 -4.04
N PRO A 219 25.43 13.44 -2.84
CA PRO A 219 24.87 12.55 -1.81
C PRO A 219 23.39 12.90 -1.58
N PRO A 220 22.47 11.92 -1.65
CA PRO A 220 21.11 12.22 -2.09
C PRO A 220 20.25 12.76 -0.94
N ILE A 221 20.01 14.07 -0.94
CA ILE A 221 18.82 14.58 -0.27
C ILE A 221 17.61 14.00 -1.02
N THR A 222 16.62 13.48 -0.29
CA THR A 222 15.39 12.93 -0.89
C THR A 222 14.27 13.96 -0.79
N TYR A 223 13.27 13.85 -1.67
CA TYR A 223 12.05 14.66 -1.58
C TYR A 223 11.41 14.55 -0.20
N LEU A 224 11.39 13.33 0.35
CA LEU A 224 10.83 13.04 1.66
C LEU A 224 11.57 13.77 2.79
N SER A 225 12.90 13.80 2.80
CA SER A 225 13.66 14.43 3.88
C SER A 225 13.43 15.94 3.94
N VAL A 226 13.40 16.62 2.79
CA VAL A 226 13.08 18.06 2.74
C VAL A 226 11.61 18.32 3.09
N PHE A 227 10.71 17.43 2.68
CA PHE A 227 9.31 17.54 3.05
C PHE A 227 9.11 17.43 4.57
N HIS A 228 9.81 16.52 5.25
CA HIS A 228 9.79 16.43 6.72
C HIS A 228 10.26 17.72 7.39
N GLN A 229 11.29 18.39 6.86
CA GLN A 229 11.72 19.70 7.38
C GLN A 229 10.62 20.76 7.27
N ALA A 230 9.83 20.74 6.20
CA ALA A 230 8.69 21.65 6.05
C ALA A 230 7.57 21.31 7.06
N LEU A 231 7.28 20.02 7.28
CA LEU A 231 6.29 19.57 8.27
C LEU A 231 6.69 19.94 9.71
N ALA A 232 7.99 19.91 10.02
CA ALA A 232 8.51 20.27 11.35
C ALA A 232 8.28 21.74 11.74
N ARG A 233 8.05 22.62 10.74
CA ARG A 233 7.77 24.05 10.96
C ARG A 233 6.31 24.33 11.33
N ILE A 234 5.44 23.32 11.33
CA ILE A 234 4.01 23.52 11.64
C ILE A 234 3.82 23.51 13.17
N SER A 235 3.11 24.50 13.68
CA SER A 235 2.77 24.60 15.10
C SER A 235 1.80 23.50 15.55
N GLN A 236 1.97 23.02 16.78
CA GLN A 236 1.03 22.09 17.42
C GLN A 236 -0.40 22.61 17.42
N SER A 237 -0.60 23.92 17.62
CA SER A 237 -1.93 24.54 17.71
C SER A 237 -2.76 24.43 16.42
N CYS A 238 -2.13 24.10 15.29
CA CYS A 238 -2.81 23.97 14.01
C CYS A 238 -3.61 22.67 13.87
N GLY A 239 -3.48 21.72 14.81
CA GLY A 239 -4.22 20.45 14.74
C GLY A 239 -3.86 19.61 13.51
N PHE A 240 -2.62 19.69 13.03
CA PHE A 240 -2.16 19.04 11.79
C PHE A 240 -1.31 17.80 12.06
N LEU A 241 -1.47 16.76 11.25
CA LEU A 241 -0.57 15.60 11.19
C LEU A 241 -0.49 15.06 9.75
N SER A 242 0.67 14.51 9.37
CA SER A 242 0.85 13.78 8.11
C SER A 242 0.91 12.26 8.33
N VAL A 243 0.38 11.49 7.39
CA VAL A 243 0.49 10.02 7.35
C VAL A 243 0.99 9.60 5.98
N PHE A 244 2.04 8.78 5.96
CA PHE A 244 2.59 8.18 4.74
C PHE A 244 2.23 6.69 4.65
N THR A 245 1.93 6.20 3.45
CA THR A 245 1.81 4.76 3.18
C THR A 245 2.97 4.30 2.29
N ASP A 246 3.15 2.99 2.17
CA ASP A 246 4.19 2.38 1.32
C ASP A 246 5.60 2.86 1.66
N ILE A 247 5.89 3.06 2.95
CA ILE A 247 7.21 3.42 3.44
C ILE A 247 7.41 2.86 4.85
N THR A 248 8.59 2.28 5.10
CA THR A 248 8.99 1.87 6.45
C THR A 248 9.89 2.93 7.09
N PRO A 249 9.90 3.02 8.44
CA PRO A 249 10.87 3.85 9.15
C PRO A 249 12.31 3.54 8.77
N LEU A 250 12.63 2.27 8.50
CA LEU A 250 13.97 1.88 8.08
C LEU A 250 14.32 2.48 6.71
N GLU A 251 13.43 2.44 5.74
CA GLU A 251 13.66 3.05 4.42
C GLU A 251 13.73 4.57 4.49
N ASP A 252 12.87 5.20 5.30
CA ASP A 252 12.95 6.63 5.56
C ASP A 252 14.30 7.01 6.20
N MET A 253 14.76 6.26 7.21
CA MET A 253 16.05 6.51 7.86
C MET A 253 17.24 6.23 6.93
N THR A 254 17.22 5.14 6.15
CA THR A 254 18.34 4.70 5.30
C THR A 254 18.43 5.45 3.97
N SER A 255 17.35 6.08 3.51
CA SER A 255 17.34 6.94 2.32
C SER A 255 18.10 8.26 2.50
N ARG A 256 18.66 8.51 3.69
CA ARG A 256 19.34 9.76 4.04
C ARG A 256 20.86 9.53 4.06
N PRO A 257 21.68 10.38 3.42
CA PRO A 257 23.11 10.13 3.27
C PRO A 257 23.83 10.22 4.61
N VAL A 258 24.28 9.07 5.14
CA VAL A 258 25.27 9.04 6.22
C VAL A 258 26.64 9.11 5.57
N SER A 259 27.37 10.21 5.75
CA SER A 259 28.78 10.27 5.34
C SER A 259 29.58 9.23 6.15
N PRO A 260 30.52 8.47 5.58
CA PRO A 260 31.27 7.43 6.30
C PRO A 260 32.04 7.92 7.53
N SER A 261 32.28 9.23 7.61
CA SER A 261 33.00 9.91 8.70
C SER A 261 32.10 10.49 9.79
N THR A 262 30.78 10.50 9.60
CA THR A 262 29.82 11.20 10.46
C THR A 262 28.90 10.18 11.12
N SER A 263 28.77 10.22 12.43
CA SER A 263 27.80 9.36 13.12
C SER A 263 26.37 9.67 12.68
N ASP A 264 25.46 8.68 12.70
CA ASP A 264 24.01 8.86 12.43
C ASP A 264 23.41 9.98 13.31
N TYR A 265 23.98 10.20 14.50
CA TYR A 265 23.62 11.29 15.40
C TYR A 265 24.05 12.68 14.86
N GLU A 266 25.33 12.83 14.51
CA GLU A 266 25.88 14.11 14.01
C GLU A 266 25.20 14.56 12.72
N TYR A 267 24.98 13.63 11.77
CA TYR A 267 24.29 13.95 10.52
C TYR A 267 22.86 14.42 10.76
N ARG A 268 22.13 13.78 11.69
CA ARG A 268 20.76 14.20 12.02
C ARG A 268 20.73 15.58 12.67
N THR A 269 21.69 15.88 13.55
CA THR A 269 21.79 17.20 14.17
C THR A 269 22.20 18.30 13.18
N GLU A 270 22.99 17.99 12.16
CA GLU A 270 23.37 18.92 11.09
C GLU A 270 22.23 19.14 10.08
N THR A 271 21.46 18.10 9.76
CA THR A 271 20.38 18.16 8.76
C THR A 271 19.08 18.72 9.33
N TYR A 272 18.84 18.56 10.64
CA TYR A 272 17.66 19.07 11.35
C TYR A 272 18.08 19.89 12.58
N PRO A 273 18.83 21.00 12.39
CA PRO A 273 19.33 21.77 13.51
C PRO A 273 18.15 22.33 14.33
N GLY A 274 18.10 21.95 15.60
CA GLY A 274 17.06 22.40 16.54
C GLY A 274 15.81 21.51 16.65
N TYR A 275 15.76 20.36 15.97
CA TYR A 275 14.68 19.38 16.12
C TYR A 275 15.15 18.09 16.78
N GLY A 276 14.22 17.40 17.43
CA GLY A 276 14.45 16.10 18.04
C GLY A 276 14.63 14.98 17.02
N LEU A 277 15.05 13.80 17.49
CA LEU A 277 15.44 12.67 16.64
C LEU A 277 14.41 11.53 16.62
N GLU A 278 13.37 11.61 17.46
CA GLU A 278 12.34 10.58 17.53
C GLU A 278 11.34 10.69 16.37
N LEU A 279 10.88 9.55 15.88
CA LEU A 279 9.74 9.45 14.96
C LEU A 279 8.52 8.98 15.74
N PHE A 280 7.33 9.43 15.36
CA PHE A 280 6.12 8.81 15.87
C PHE A 280 6.07 7.34 15.44
N PRO A 281 5.61 6.42 16.31
CA PRO A 281 5.51 5.02 15.95
C PRO A 281 4.57 4.82 14.75
N PRO A 282 4.90 3.92 13.81
CA PRO A 282 4.02 3.61 12.69
C PRO A 282 2.76 2.88 13.17
N LEU A 283 1.65 3.08 12.45
CA LEU A 283 0.45 2.29 12.59
C LEU A 283 0.62 1.01 11.75
N TYR A 284 0.81 -0.12 12.42
CA TYR A 284 0.91 -1.44 11.78
C TYR A 284 -0.03 -2.43 12.46
N ASN A 285 -0.12 -3.65 11.90
CA ASN A 285 -1.05 -4.68 12.38
C ASN A 285 -2.53 -4.24 12.35
N ILE A 286 -2.93 -3.61 11.25
CA ILE A 286 -4.32 -3.21 11.02
C ILE A 286 -5.18 -4.50 10.89
N PRO A 287 -6.21 -4.70 11.71
CA PRO A 287 -6.90 -5.99 11.82
C PRO A 287 -7.94 -6.20 10.71
N THR A 288 -7.48 -6.20 9.45
CA THR A 288 -8.28 -6.41 8.24
C THR A 288 -8.19 -7.83 7.68
N LEU A 289 -7.27 -8.66 8.18
CA LEU A 289 -7.19 -10.06 7.78
C LEU A 289 -8.48 -10.79 8.18
N ASP A 290 -9.01 -11.62 7.27
CA ASP A 290 -10.21 -12.44 7.50
C ASP A 290 -11.48 -11.63 7.82
N LEU A 291 -11.52 -10.36 7.42
CA LEU A 291 -12.60 -9.41 7.73
C LEU A 291 -13.98 -9.90 7.31
N PHE A 292 -14.07 -10.55 6.15
CA PHE A 292 -15.29 -11.07 5.56
C PHE A 292 -15.47 -12.58 5.76
N SER A 293 -14.50 -13.24 6.41
CA SER A 293 -14.52 -14.68 6.57
C SER A 293 -15.64 -15.14 7.50
N SER A 294 -16.19 -16.32 7.22
CA SER A 294 -17.22 -16.94 8.05
C SER A 294 -16.99 -18.43 8.24
N ARG A 295 -17.44 -18.95 9.39
CA ARG A 295 -17.33 -20.38 9.70
C ARG A 295 -18.23 -21.18 8.75
N PRO A 296 -17.72 -22.24 8.10
CA PRO A 296 -18.52 -23.07 7.21
C PRO A 296 -19.51 -23.90 8.02
N ASN A 297 -20.73 -24.06 7.50
CA ASN A 297 -21.80 -24.87 8.09
C ASN A 297 -22.03 -26.20 7.36
N SER A 298 -21.26 -26.48 6.31
CA SER A 298 -21.33 -27.71 5.49
C SER A 298 -20.01 -27.97 4.79
N TRP A 299 -19.80 -29.22 4.36
CA TRP A 299 -18.63 -29.61 3.57
C TRP A 299 -18.56 -28.89 2.22
N ASP A 300 -19.70 -28.73 1.53
CA ASP A 300 -19.75 -28.00 0.26
C ASP A 300 -19.33 -26.54 0.44
N ARG A 301 -19.77 -25.90 1.54
CA ARG A 301 -19.34 -24.54 1.87
C ARG A 301 -17.88 -24.48 2.27
N LEU A 302 -17.32 -25.51 2.92
CA LEU A 302 -15.91 -25.54 3.33
C LEU A 302 -14.97 -25.35 2.14
N ILE A 303 -15.27 -26.01 1.02
CA ILE A 303 -14.42 -26.01 -0.20
C ILE A 303 -14.89 -25.01 -1.27
N ALA A 304 -15.99 -24.29 -1.04
CA ALA A 304 -16.54 -23.36 -2.02
C ALA A 304 -15.57 -22.20 -2.29
N PRO A 305 -15.26 -21.89 -3.57
CA PRO A 305 -14.39 -20.76 -3.92
C PRO A 305 -14.83 -19.44 -3.29
N THR A 306 -16.13 -19.14 -3.34
CA THR A 306 -16.69 -17.91 -2.73
C THR A 306 -16.33 -17.74 -1.27
N ARG A 307 -16.20 -18.84 -0.51
CA ARG A 307 -15.78 -18.78 0.90
C ARG A 307 -14.26 -18.66 1.00
N LEU A 308 -13.51 -19.43 0.21
CA LEU A 308 -12.05 -19.45 0.27
C LEU A 308 -11.43 -18.07 -0.05
N PHE A 309 -12.02 -17.32 -0.99
CA PHE A 309 -11.61 -15.95 -1.31
C PHE A 309 -12.02 -14.90 -0.26
N ASP A 310 -12.91 -15.23 0.68
CA ASP A 310 -13.25 -14.35 1.82
C ASP A 310 -12.22 -14.46 2.97
N TYR A 311 -11.30 -15.43 2.91
CA TYR A 311 -10.16 -15.54 3.83
C TYR A 311 -8.95 -14.75 3.32
N GLY A 312 -8.22 -14.13 4.23
CA GLY A 312 -7.03 -13.35 3.96
C GLY A 312 -7.32 -11.87 3.80
N CYS A 313 -6.57 -11.24 2.90
CA CYS A 313 -6.75 -9.82 2.56
C CYS A 313 -8.15 -9.56 1.95
N PRO A 314 -8.88 -8.54 2.43
CA PRO A 314 -10.29 -8.32 2.08
C PRO A 314 -10.52 -8.04 0.59
N SER A 315 -9.55 -7.39 -0.07
CA SER A 315 -9.72 -6.92 -1.45
C SER A 315 -9.92 -8.06 -2.45
N TYR A 316 -9.36 -9.26 -2.20
CA TYR A 316 -9.47 -10.39 -3.12
C TYR A 316 -10.89 -10.96 -3.17
N GLY A 317 -11.54 -11.14 -2.01
CA GLY A 317 -12.91 -11.61 -1.94
C GLY A 317 -13.89 -10.67 -2.63
N LEU A 318 -13.71 -9.36 -2.42
CA LEU A 318 -14.52 -8.33 -3.07
C LEU A 318 -14.33 -8.34 -4.60
N TYR A 319 -13.07 -8.39 -5.06
CA TYR A 319 -12.76 -8.46 -6.49
C TYR A 319 -13.35 -9.73 -7.13
N PHE A 320 -13.19 -10.89 -6.48
CA PHE A 320 -13.70 -12.17 -6.95
C PHE A 320 -15.23 -12.16 -7.10
N LYS A 321 -15.95 -11.64 -6.10
CA LYS A 321 -17.41 -11.50 -6.14
C LYS A 321 -17.86 -10.56 -7.26
N ALA A 322 -17.27 -9.37 -7.34
CA ALA A 322 -17.58 -8.41 -8.41
C ALA A 322 -17.29 -8.97 -9.80
N SER A 323 -16.23 -9.77 -9.96
CA SER A 323 -15.88 -10.41 -11.23
C SER A 323 -16.94 -11.41 -11.72
N ILE A 324 -17.64 -12.08 -10.80
CA ILE A 324 -18.71 -13.03 -11.12
C ILE A 324 -20.05 -12.30 -11.32
N GLU A 325 -20.35 -11.33 -10.47
CA GLU A 325 -21.66 -10.67 -10.47
C GLU A 325 -21.82 -9.61 -11.57
N MET A 326 -20.73 -8.91 -11.89
CA MET A 326 -20.74 -7.75 -12.78
C MET A 326 -19.78 -7.90 -13.97
N GLY A 327 -18.78 -8.78 -13.85
CA GLY A 327 -17.79 -9.02 -14.89
C GLY A 327 -18.27 -10.01 -15.96
N PRO A 328 -17.52 -10.17 -17.06
CA PRO A 328 -17.81 -11.15 -18.11
C PRO A 328 -17.35 -12.57 -17.74
N TYR A 329 -16.98 -12.82 -16.49
CA TYR A 329 -16.23 -14.00 -16.10
C TYR A 329 -17.11 -15.13 -15.57
N THR A 330 -16.77 -16.34 -15.98
CA THR A 330 -17.22 -17.56 -15.30
C THR A 330 -16.51 -17.67 -13.94
N PRO A 331 -17.03 -18.44 -12.98
CA PRO A 331 -16.33 -18.68 -11.70
C PRO A 331 -14.88 -19.14 -11.89
N THR A 332 -14.61 -20.02 -12.87
CA THR A 332 -13.26 -20.48 -13.19
C THR A 332 -12.36 -19.33 -13.68
N THR A 333 -12.85 -18.48 -14.57
CA THR A 333 -12.09 -17.32 -15.07
C THR A 333 -11.84 -16.30 -13.96
N ALA A 334 -12.82 -16.06 -13.09
CA ALA A 334 -12.68 -15.17 -11.94
C ALA A 334 -11.63 -15.69 -10.94
N ILE A 335 -11.58 -17.01 -10.69
CA ILE A 335 -10.52 -17.64 -9.89
C ILE A 335 -9.15 -17.36 -10.52
N GLN A 336 -8.99 -17.67 -11.80
CA GLN A 336 -7.72 -17.52 -12.51
C GLN A 336 -7.22 -16.07 -12.48
N GLU A 337 -8.12 -15.11 -12.73
CA GLU A 337 -7.75 -13.71 -12.76
C GLU A 337 -7.42 -13.17 -11.37
N THR A 338 -8.18 -13.56 -10.34
CA THR A 338 -7.88 -13.16 -8.95
C THR A 338 -6.53 -13.71 -8.50
N LEU A 339 -6.21 -14.97 -8.84
CA LEU A 339 -4.90 -15.56 -8.55
C LEU A 339 -3.78 -14.89 -9.37
N ARG A 340 -4.03 -14.51 -10.62
CA ARG A 340 -3.08 -13.75 -11.44
C ARG A 340 -2.73 -12.41 -10.80
N ILE A 341 -3.73 -11.67 -10.32
CA ILE A 341 -3.53 -10.42 -9.59
C ILE A 341 -2.72 -10.67 -8.32
N ALA A 342 -3.06 -11.72 -7.57
CA ALA A 342 -2.32 -12.09 -6.36
C ALA A 342 -0.86 -12.44 -6.66
N THR A 343 -0.57 -13.18 -7.72
CA THR A 343 0.81 -13.46 -8.18
C THR A 343 1.54 -12.16 -8.54
N THR A 344 0.91 -11.26 -9.29
CA THR A 344 1.49 -9.95 -9.63
C THR A 344 1.81 -9.12 -8.39
N LYS A 345 0.90 -9.12 -7.40
CA LYS A 345 1.10 -8.42 -6.13
C LYS A 345 2.17 -9.06 -5.24
N LEU A 346 2.26 -10.39 -5.26
CA LEU A 346 3.26 -11.13 -4.48
C LEU A 346 4.67 -10.98 -5.08
N LEU A 347 4.79 -10.96 -6.40
CA LEU A 347 6.09 -10.88 -7.09
C LEU A 347 6.50 -9.44 -7.46
N CYS A 348 5.61 -8.47 -7.24
CA CYS A 348 5.79 -7.08 -7.65
C CYS A 348 6.14 -6.95 -9.16
N THR A 349 5.56 -7.80 -10.02
CA THR A 349 5.80 -7.80 -11.47
C THR A 349 4.55 -8.14 -12.26
N SER A 350 4.39 -7.49 -13.41
CA SER A 350 3.32 -7.77 -14.38
C SER A 350 3.70 -8.80 -15.43
N THR A 351 4.98 -9.20 -15.54
CA THR A 351 5.43 -10.16 -16.55
C THR A 351 5.30 -11.59 -16.07
N ALA A 352 4.60 -12.42 -16.85
CA ALA A 352 4.46 -13.86 -16.60
C ALA A 352 5.76 -14.65 -16.82
N TYR A 353 6.80 -13.99 -17.35
CA TYR A 353 8.13 -14.56 -17.55
C TYR A 353 9.12 -13.76 -16.71
N LEU A 354 9.75 -14.43 -15.75
CA LEU A 354 10.89 -13.95 -14.99
C LEU A 354 12.06 -14.87 -15.35
N GLU A 355 13.14 -14.31 -15.93
CA GLU A 355 14.33 -15.09 -16.25
C GLU A 355 15.03 -15.62 -14.99
N LYS A 356 14.94 -14.86 -13.89
CA LYS A 356 15.48 -15.20 -12.58
C LYS A 356 14.67 -14.52 -11.48
N LEU A 357 14.43 -15.22 -10.38
CA LEU A 357 13.72 -14.65 -9.23
C LEU A 357 14.70 -13.87 -8.35
N THR A 358 14.24 -12.74 -7.80
CA THR A 358 14.98 -12.05 -6.74
C THR A 358 14.81 -12.79 -5.41
N GLU A 359 15.72 -12.56 -4.47
CA GLU A 359 15.61 -13.12 -3.12
C GLU A 359 14.26 -12.76 -2.47
N SER A 360 13.82 -11.50 -2.57
CA SER A 360 12.51 -11.06 -2.06
C SER A 360 11.34 -11.81 -2.70
N GLN A 361 11.38 -12.04 -4.01
CA GLN A 361 10.34 -12.81 -4.70
C GLN A 361 10.30 -14.27 -4.24
N ILE A 362 11.47 -14.89 -4.06
CA ILE A 362 11.59 -16.27 -3.54
C ILE A 362 11.00 -16.35 -2.14
N PHE A 363 11.38 -15.44 -1.25
CA PHE A 363 10.87 -15.45 0.13
C PHE A 363 9.39 -15.08 0.22
N ALA A 364 8.84 -14.34 -0.73
CA ALA A 364 7.41 -14.10 -0.82
C ALA A 364 6.63 -15.37 -1.19
N LEU A 365 7.14 -16.14 -2.17
CA LEU A 365 6.58 -17.43 -2.57
C LEU A 365 6.67 -18.45 -1.44
N LEU A 366 7.87 -18.64 -0.88
CA LEU A 366 8.10 -19.57 0.22
C LEU A 366 7.34 -19.16 1.49
N GLY A 367 7.31 -17.87 1.81
CA GLY A 367 6.54 -17.36 2.94
C GLY A 367 5.06 -17.74 2.84
N SER A 368 4.47 -17.56 1.65
CA SER A 368 3.05 -17.86 1.40
C SER A 368 2.71 -19.35 1.47
N VAL A 369 3.67 -20.25 1.19
CA VAL A 369 3.42 -21.70 1.11
C VAL A 369 3.90 -22.46 2.35
N ILE A 370 5.07 -22.11 2.87
CA ILE A 370 5.73 -22.82 3.97
C ILE A 370 5.96 -21.96 5.21
N GLN A 371 5.55 -20.69 5.20
CA GLN A 371 5.68 -19.72 6.32
C GLN A 371 7.11 -19.60 6.85
N THR A 372 8.07 -19.44 5.93
CA THR A 372 9.44 -19.07 6.27
C THR A 372 9.47 -17.76 7.06
N ARG A 373 10.23 -17.73 8.15
CA ARG A 373 10.47 -16.53 8.95
C ARG A 373 11.90 -16.05 8.76
N ILE A 374 12.02 -14.81 8.32
CA ILE A 374 13.31 -14.13 8.14
C ILE A 374 13.73 -13.49 9.46
N SER A 375 15.03 -13.42 9.69
CA SER A 375 15.64 -12.79 10.85
C SER A 375 15.24 -11.31 10.91
N SER A 376 14.98 -10.82 12.11
CA SER A 376 14.41 -9.48 12.32
C SER A 376 15.37 -8.33 11.95
N HIS A 377 16.66 -8.62 11.77
CA HIS A 377 17.69 -7.67 11.37
C HIS A 377 17.92 -7.59 9.85
N SER A 378 17.26 -8.44 9.06
CA SER A 378 17.43 -8.42 7.61
C SER A 378 16.67 -7.25 6.98
N SER A 379 17.35 -6.47 6.13
CA SER A 379 16.74 -5.43 5.30
C SER A 379 15.68 -5.99 4.33
N LEU A 380 15.74 -7.31 4.07
CA LEU A 380 14.75 -8.05 3.29
C LEU A 380 13.33 -7.90 3.85
N ASN A 381 13.15 -7.79 5.18
CA ASN A 381 11.82 -7.62 5.76
C ASN A 381 11.12 -6.35 5.24
N SER A 382 11.85 -5.25 5.07
CA SER A 382 11.27 -4.00 4.53
C SER A 382 10.72 -4.21 3.13
N ALA A 383 11.55 -4.79 2.26
CA ALA A 383 11.17 -5.09 0.88
C ALA A 383 9.94 -6.02 0.84
N LEU A 384 9.89 -7.04 1.71
CA LEU A 384 8.77 -7.98 1.71
C LEU A 384 7.45 -7.36 2.18
N VAL A 385 7.49 -6.51 3.20
CA VAL A 385 6.29 -5.85 3.72
C VAL A 385 5.72 -4.85 2.71
N LEU A 386 6.58 -4.01 2.13
CA LEU A 386 6.12 -2.96 1.21
C LEU A 386 5.71 -3.53 -0.15
N LYS A 387 6.54 -4.41 -0.74
CA LYS A 387 6.40 -4.79 -2.15
C LYS A 387 5.84 -6.19 -2.37
N HIS A 388 5.93 -7.07 -1.38
CA HIS A 388 5.63 -8.49 -1.55
C HIS A 388 4.57 -9.04 -0.58
N ALA A 389 3.71 -8.17 -0.03
CA ALA A 389 2.55 -8.56 0.76
C ALA A 389 2.83 -9.29 2.09
N ALA A 390 4.05 -9.21 2.62
CA ALA A 390 4.30 -9.69 3.97
C ALA A 390 3.58 -8.81 5.01
N HIS A 391 3.05 -9.43 6.05
CA HIS A 391 2.45 -8.72 7.16
C HIS A 391 3.54 -8.30 8.15
N CYS A 392 3.57 -7.02 8.50
CA CYS A 392 4.39 -6.53 9.60
C CYS A 392 3.76 -6.93 10.94
N ILE A 393 4.47 -7.73 11.73
CA ILE A 393 4.00 -8.26 13.02
C ILE A 393 4.57 -7.47 14.19
N PHE A 394 5.76 -6.91 14.03
CA PHE A 394 6.44 -6.19 15.07
C PHE A 394 7.47 -5.22 14.50
N ILE A 395 7.53 -4.04 15.11
CA ILE A 395 8.59 -3.04 14.92
C ILE A 395 9.12 -2.70 16.31
N ASP A 396 10.45 -2.69 16.46
CA ASP A 396 11.07 -2.35 17.73
C ASP A 396 10.92 -0.85 18.07
N GLN A 397 11.22 -0.49 19.33
CA GLN A 397 11.07 0.89 19.81
C GLN A 397 11.95 1.88 19.03
N ASN A 398 13.12 1.44 18.56
CA ASN A 398 14.04 2.27 17.78
C ASN A 398 13.69 2.32 16.28
N GLN A 399 12.68 1.54 15.86
CA GLN A 399 12.21 1.41 14.48
C GLN A 399 13.31 0.97 13.50
N LYS A 400 14.32 0.23 13.99
CA LYS A 400 15.45 -0.31 13.22
C LYS A 400 15.29 -1.80 12.93
N MET A 401 14.46 -2.49 13.71
CA MET A 401 14.16 -3.91 13.55
C MET A 401 12.69 -4.08 13.19
N MET A 402 12.43 -4.92 12.19
CA MET A 402 11.09 -5.28 11.79
C MET A 402 10.98 -6.80 11.62
N LEU A 403 9.90 -7.36 12.16
CA LEU A 403 9.52 -8.75 11.93
C LEU A 403 8.35 -8.78 10.96
N SER A 404 8.50 -9.55 9.89
CA SER A 404 7.44 -9.81 8.93
C SER A 404 7.12 -11.30 8.84
N GLU A 405 5.86 -11.62 8.51
CA GLU A 405 5.45 -12.98 8.21
C GLU A 405 4.36 -13.03 7.14
N TYR A 406 4.14 -14.22 6.59
CA TYR A 406 3.04 -14.51 5.69
C TYR A 406 1.99 -15.34 6.45
N PRO A 407 0.89 -14.72 6.90
CA PRO A 407 -0.19 -15.46 7.55
C PRO A 407 -0.80 -16.44 6.55
N SER A 408 -1.34 -17.55 7.07
CA SER A 408 -2.03 -18.53 6.24
C SER A 408 -3.27 -17.90 5.60
N GLN A 409 -3.16 -17.54 4.33
CA GLN A 409 -4.27 -17.03 3.54
C GLN A 409 -4.36 -17.73 2.19
N PHE A 410 -5.59 -18.06 1.80
CA PHE A 410 -5.86 -18.93 0.67
C PHE A 410 -5.31 -18.38 -0.65
N VAL A 411 -5.53 -17.09 -0.90
CA VAL A 411 -5.28 -16.48 -2.22
C VAL A 411 -3.78 -16.45 -2.53
N TYR A 412 -2.95 -15.90 -1.64
CA TYR A 412 -1.50 -15.88 -1.87
C TYR A 412 -0.89 -17.28 -1.82
N ALA A 413 -1.35 -18.16 -0.92
CA ALA A 413 -0.86 -19.54 -0.89
C ALA A 413 -1.15 -20.26 -2.21
N SER A 414 -2.36 -20.12 -2.76
CA SER A 414 -2.74 -20.74 -4.04
C SER A 414 -1.97 -20.13 -5.21
N ALA A 415 -1.80 -18.80 -5.22
CA ALA A 415 -1.04 -18.08 -6.25
C ALA A 415 0.44 -18.49 -6.25
N ALA A 416 1.07 -18.51 -5.09
CA ALA A 416 2.46 -18.93 -4.91
C ALA A 416 2.65 -20.41 -5.27
N ASN A 417 1.74 -21.29 -4.82
CA ASN A 417 1.78 -22.71 -5.13
C ASN A 417 1.65 -22.96 -6.64
N GLY A 418 0.74 -22.26 -7.31
CA GLY A 418 0.58 -22.33 -8.77
C GLY A 418 1.80 -21.84 -9.53
N PHE A 419 2.45 -20.76 -9.07
CA PHE A 419 3.67 -20.25 -9.67
C PHE A 419 4.87 -21.20 -9.47
N LEU A 420 5.04 -21.76 -8.28
CA LEU A 420 6.10 -22.74 -8.02
C LEU A 420 5.88 -24.04 -8.81
N ALA A 421 4.64 -24.46 -8.97
CA ALA A 421 4.30 -25.67 -9.73
C ALA A 421 4.42 -25.50 -11.26
N SER A 422 4.46 -24.26 -11.78
CA SER A 422 4.48 -24.04 -13.23
C SER A 422 5.81 -24.41 -13.88
N ASN A 423 6.90 -24.43 -13.11
CA ASN A 423 8.23 -24.78 -13.59
C ASN A 423 9.09 -25.33 -12.44
N GLU A 424 9.63 -26.53 -12.61
CA GLU A 424 10.49 -27.19 -11.62
C GLU A 424 11.72 -26.34 -11.26
N THR A 425 12.22 -25.51 -12.18
CA THR A 425 13.34 -24.60 -11.89
C THR A 425 13.00 -23.59 -10.79
N HIS A 426 11.74 -23.18 -10.64
CA HIS A 426 11.33 -22.26 -9.57
C HIS A 426 11.51 -22.89 -8.19
N TRP A 427 11.19 -24.17 -8.04
CA TRP A 427 11.43 -24.90 -6.80
C TRP A 427 12.92 -25.08 -6.52
N ILE A 428 13.70 -25.45 -7.53
CA ILE A 428 15.16 -25.62 -7.40
C ILE A 428 15.79 -24.30 -6.95
N GLU A 429 15.48 -23.19 -7.62
CA GLU A 429 15.97 -21.86 -7.27
C GLU A 429 15.54 -21.48 -5.84
N SER A 430 14.27 -21.70 -5.49
CA SER A 430 13.75 -21.35 -4.17
C SER A 430 14.41 -22.15 -3.04
N ILE A 431 14.63 -23.46 -3.24
CA ILE A 431 15.28 -24.32 -2.24
C ILE A 431 16.75 -23.96 -2.08
N ASN A 432 17.45 -23.66 -3.18
CA ASN A 432 18.84 -23.22 -3.13
C ASN A 432 18.97 -21.91 -2.34
N THR A 433 18.18 -20.89 -2.67
CA THR A 433 18.20 -19.61 -1.93
C THR A 433 17.80 -19.78 -0.47
N LEU A 434 16.81 -20.63 -0.16
CA LEU A 434 16.47 -20.93 1.24
C LEU A 434 17.64 -21.57 1.98
N THR A 435 18.36 -22.49 1.32
CA THR A 435 19.53 -23.16 1.90
C THR A 435 20.64 -22.16 2.19
N ASP A 436 20.95 -21.29 1.23
CA ASP A 436 21.95 -20.22 1.37
C ASP A 436 21.59 -19.27 2.53
N ALA A 437 20.32 -18.87 2.63
CA ALA A 437 19.85 -17.98 3.67
C ALA A 437 19.83 -18.63 5.07
N ILE A 438 19.60 -19.93 5.16
CA ILE A 438 19.76 -20.69 6.41
C ILE A 438 21.24 -20.73 6.82
N GLN A 439 22.15 -20.97 5.86
CA GLN A 439 23.59 -20.99 6.13
C GLN A 439 24.13 -19.60 6.54
N ALA A 440 23.55 -18.53 6.00
CA ALA A 440 23.89 -17.16 6.33
C ALA A 440 23.14 -16.61 7.57
N GLU A 441 22.38 -17.44 8.29
CA GLU A 441 21.58 -17.05 9.48
C GLU A 441 20.54 -15.93 9.21
N VAL A 442 20.19 -15.72 7.94
CA VAL A 442 19.10 -14.82 7.53
C VAL A 442 17.74 -15.45 7.85
N VAL A 443 17.64 -16.77 7.91
CA VAL A 443 16.43 -17.49 8.33
C VAL A 443 16.67 -18.13 9.70
N SER A 444 15.71 -17.98 10.63
CA SER A 444 15.86 -18.54 11.97
C SER A 444 15.88 -20.08 11.93
N LEU A 445 16.89 -20.71 12.53
CA LEU A 445 17.09 -22.16 12.55
C LEU A 445 16.02 -22.96 13.31
N GLY A 446 15.18 -22.30 14.11
CA GLY A 446 14.25 -22.95 15.05
C GLY A 446 13.18 -23.85 14.43
N ASN A 447 13.01 -23.88 13.09
CA ASN A 447 11.96 -24.66 12.43
C ASN A 447 12.37 -25.29 11.09
N VAL A 448 13.64 -25.61 10.86
CA VAL A 448 14.10 -26.20 9.58
C VAL A 448 13.36 -27.49 9.23
N GLY A 449 13.17 -28.39 10.21
CA GLY A 449 12.42 -29.64 9.98
C GLY A 449 10.96 -29.42 9.56
N GLY A 450 10.28 -28.42 10.15
CA GLY A 450 8.92 -28.05 9.76
C GLY A 450 8.85 -27.46 8.36
N MET A 451 9.84 -26.63 7.99
CA MET A 451 9.95 -26.07 6.63
C MET A 451 10.14 -27.18 5.59
N VAL A 452 11.09 -28.10 5.82
CA VAL A 452 11.33 -29.24 4.92
C VAL A 452 10.08 -30.11 4.78
N THR A 453 9.39 -30.38 5.88
CA THR A 453 8.14 -31.16 5.85
C THR A 453 7.09 -30.48 4.98
N ARG A 454 6.91 -29.16 5.10
CA ARG A 454 5.94 -28.40 4.29
C ARG A 454 6.31 -28.38 2.81
N ILE A 455 7.59 -28.30 2.47
CA ILE A 455 8.08 -28.41 1.08
C ILE A 455 7.72 -29.78 0.50
N ILE A 456 8.06 -30.86 1.20
CA ILE A 456 7.78 -32.24 0.76
C ILE A 456 6.27 -32.44 0.56
N LEU A 457 5.46 -32.02 1.54
CA LEU A 457 4.01 -32.15 1.45
C LEU A 457 3.43 -31.34 0.28
N THR A 458 3.94 -30.14 0.04
CA THR A 458 3.49 -29.30 -1.09
C THR A 458 3.85 -29.94 -2.43
N LEU A 459 5.09 -30.39 -2.61
CA LEU A 459 5.53 -31.09 -3.82
C LEU A 459 4.73 -32.37 -4.08
N ALA A 460 4.47 -33.14 -3.03
CA ALA A 460 3.60 -34.32 -3.09
C ALA A 460 2.19 -33.93 -3.54
N MET A 461 1.60 -32.88 -2.99
CA MET A 461 0.28 -32.40 -3.44
C MET A 461 0.31 -31.99 -4.92
N GLN A 462 1.31 -31.22 -5.36
CA GLN A 462 1.47 -30.82 -6.77
C GLN A 462 1.56 -32.04 -7.71
N LYS A 463 2.39 -33.03 -7.38
CA LYS A 463 2.52 -34.28 -8.16
C LYS A 463 1.22 -35.09 -8.18
N THR A 464 0.46 -35.07 -7.08
CA THR A 464 -0.87 -35.70 -7.04
C THR A 464 -1.83 -35.00 -8.00
N HIS A 465 -1.84 -33.66 -8.02
CA HIS A 465 -2.66 -32.88 -8.94
C HIS A 465 -2.30 -33.13 -10.41
N GLU A 466 -1.00 -33.20 -10.74
CA GLU A 466 -0.53 -33.57 -12.09
C GLU A 466 -1.08 -34.93 -12.54
N ARG A 467 -1.09 -35.93 -11.65
CA ARG A 467 -1.52 -37.29 -11.97
C ARG A 467 -3.04 -37.44 -12.08
N VAL A 468 -3.79 -36.84 -11.16
CA VAL A 468 -5.25 -37.01 -11.08
C VAL A 468 -5.99 -36.06 -12.03
N GLY A 469 -5.33 -34.98 -12.46
CA GLY A 469 -5.94 -33.88 -13.19
C GLY A 469 -6.78 -32.99 -12.27
N ASN A 470 -6.97 -31.74 -12.67
CA ASN A 470 -7.93 -30.86 -12.01
C ASN A 470 -9.34 -31.21 -12.53
N GLU A 471 -10.22 -31.71 -11.67
CA GLU A 471 -11.64 -31.80 -12.01
C GLU A 471 -12.15 -30.40 -12.43
N THR A 472 -12.95 -30.34 -13.49
CA THR A 472 -13.47 -29.07 -14.03
C THR A 472 -14.22 -28.29 -12.96
N GLY A 473 -13.74 -27.08 -12.63
CA GLY A 473 -14.30 -26.22 -11.57
C GLY A 473 -13.44 -26.12 -10.30
N ASN A 474 -12.37 -26.91 -10.17
CA ASN A 474 -11.46 -26.84 -9.03
C ASN A 474 -10.49 -25.66 -9.13
N ILE A 475 -10.17 -25.08 -7.97
CA ILE A 475 -9.16 -24.02 -7.85
C ILE A 475 -7.78 -24.65 -8.11
N PRO A 476 -7.05 -24.21 -9.16
CA PRO A 476 -5.74 -24.78 -9.50
C PRO A 476 -4.80 -24.66 -8.32
N TYR A 477 -4.20 -25.77 -7.89
CA TYR A 477 -3.22 -25.83 -6.79
C TYR A 477 -3.73 -25.31 -5.42
N GLY A 478 -5.04 -25.07 -5.28
CA GLY A 478 -5.71 -24.70 -4.03
C GLY A 478 -6.82 -25.67 -3.61
N SER A 479 -7.04 -26.74 -4.39
CA SER A 479 -8.08 -27.74 -4.13
C SER A 479 -7.55 -28.92 -3.30
N SER A 480 -8.44 -29.55 -2.53
CA SER A 480 -8.09 -30.73 -1.74
C SER A 480 -7.81 -31.95 -2.62
N VAL A 481 -6.78 -32.73 -2.30
CA VAL A 481 -6.52 -34.04 -2.90
C VAL A 481 -7.11 -35.16 -2.05
N ARG A 482 -7.64 -36.21 -2.68
CA ARG A 482 -8.10 -37.39 -1.94
C ARG A 482 -6.88 -38.10 -1.35
N LEU A 483 -6.97 -38.45 -0.07
CA LEU A 483 -5.88 -39.14 0.64
C LEU A 483 -5.42 -40.41 -0.11
N LYS A 484 -6.35 -41.19 -0.66
CA LYS A 484 -6.03 -42.40 -1.45
C LYS A 484 -5.18 -42.14 -2.68
N ASP A 485 -5.28 -40.94 -3.26
CA ASP A 485 -4.51 -40.56 -4.44
C ASP A 485 -3.15 -40.02 -4.00
N PHE A 486 -3.11 -39.23 -2.92
CA PHE A 486 -1.89 -38.75 -2.29
C PHE A 486 -0.97 -39.89 -1.82
N LEU A 487 -1.53 -40.93 -1.21
CA LEU A 487 -0.76 -42.09 -0.70
C LEU A 487 -0.19 -43.01 -1.79
N LYS A 488 -0.51 -42.77 -3.07
CA LYS A 488 0.01 -43.55 -4.21
C LYS A 488 1.23 -42.87 -4.88
N LEU A 489 1.82 -41.88 -4.22
CA LEU A 489 3.05 -41.22 -4.68
C LEU A 489 4.28 -42.09 -4.48
#